data_AF-A0A7S0FSA9-F1
#
_entry.id   AF-A0A7S0FSA9-F1
#
_cell.length_a   1.000
_cell.length_b   1.000
_cell.length_c   1.000
_cell.angle_alpha   90.00
_cell.angle_beta   90.00
_cell.angle_gamma   90.00
#
_symmetry.space_group_name_H-M   'P 1'
#
loop_
_entity.id
_entity.type
_entity.pdbx_description
1 polymer ?
#
loop_
_entity_poly.entity_id
_entity_poly.type
_entity_poly.pdbx_seq_one_letter_code
_entity_poly.pdbx_strand_id
1 'polypeptide(L)'
;RPPSSGGTVGPYYESMIANVKATLANITGYFPNEAAGRPVKLSGFAWHQGWNDGCDLNMTSTYEYNLANLIRDVRLNLDVPDLPVSIGASGMAGNEPGRRADIVAAQMAVSDPTKYPEFVGTVATVDTRPFCRDPSPPTP
;
A
#
# COMPACT_ATOMS: atom_id res chain seq x y z
N ARG A 1 -5.14 2.83 12.25
CA ARG A 1 -5.59 3.46 10.98
C ARG A 1 -4.58 4.55 10.61
N PRO A 2 -4.52 5.01 9.35
CA PRO A 2 -3.72 6.19 9.02
C PRO A 2 -4.35 7.46 9.66
N PRO A 3 -3.57 8.51 9.93
CA PRO A 3 -4.01 9.71 10.66
C PRO A 3 -5.34 10.31 10.17
N SER A 4 -5.53 10.43 8.86
CA SER A 4 -6.71 11.08 8.27
C SER A 4 -7.96 10.20 8.24
N SER A 5 -7.88 8.95 8.70
CA SER A 5 -9.02 8.03 8.82
C SER A 5 -9.75 8.09 10.16
N GLY A 6 -9.35 8.99 11.06
CA GLY A 6 -9.95 9.17 12.37
C GLY A 6 -9.62 8.04 13.37
N GLY A 7 -9.90 8.31 14.65
CA GLY A 7 -9.51 7.45 15.78
C GLY A 7 -8.02 7.55 16.10
N THR A 8 -7.52 6.60 16.89
CA THR A 8 -6.09 6.54 17.25
C THR A 8 -5.25 6.08 16.07
N VAL A 9 -4.16 6.81 15.80
CA VAL A 9 -3.16 6.42 14.80
C VAL A 9 -2.57 5.06 15.19
N GLY A 10 -2.45 4.15 14.22
CA GLY A 10 -1.91 2.83 14.49
C GLY A 10 -0.40 2.88 14.76
N PRO A 11 0.14 2.14 15.75
CA PRO A 11 1.57 2.19 16.08
C PRO A 11 2.47 1.75 14.91
N TYR A 12 1.97 0.88 14.04
CA TYR A 12 2.69 0.46 12.83
C TYR A 12 2.80 1.57 11.78
N TYR A 13 1.83 2.48 11.70
CA TYR A 13 1.94 3.64 10.81
C TYR A 13 3.05 4.58 11.29
N GLU A 14 3.04 4.91 12.58
CA GLU A 14 4.07 5.76 13.20
C GLU A 14 5.46 5.13 13.06
N SER A 15 5.56 3.83 13.33
CA SER A 15 6.82 3.09 13.20
C SER A 15 7.31 3.05 11.76
N MET A 16 6.43 2.87 10.77
CA MET A 16 6.79 2.90 9.35
C MET A 16 7.37 4.26 8.97
N ILE A 17 6.69 5.36 9.31
CA ILE A 17 7.17 6.72 8.99
C ILE A 17 8.50 7.02 9.70
N ALA A 18 8.60 6.68 10.99
CA ALA A 18 9.83 6.88 11.77
C ALA A 18 11.00 6.08 11.19
N ASN A 19 10.79 4.82 10.82
CA ASN A 19 11.82 3.98 10.23
C ASN A 19 12.30 4.54 8.88
N VAL A 20 11.39 4.95 7.99
CA VAL A 20 11.78 5.56 6.71
C VAL A 20 12.64 6.80 6.92
N LYS A 21 12.22 7.71 7.81
CA LYS A 21 12.99 8.93 8.13
C LYS A 21 14.37 8.61 8.71
N ALA A 22 14.44 7.66 9.66
CA ALA A 22 15.68 7.23 10.27
C ALA A 22 16.63 6.56 9.27
N THR A 23 16.10 5.75 8.34
CA THR A 23 16.90 5.11 7.29
C THR A 23 17.47 6.14 6.32
N LEU A 24 16.67 7.10 5.86
CA LEU A 24 17.15 8.15 4.97
C LEU A 24 18.23 9.03 5.63
N ALA A 25 18.06 9.36 6.91
CA ALA A 25 19.04 10.13 7.67
C ALA A 25 20.39 9.41 7.84
N ASN A 26 20.39 8.06 7.83
CA ASN A 26 21.57 7.23 8.05
C ASN A 26 22.02 6.46 6.79
N ILE A 27 21.52 6.83 5.61
CA ILE A 27 21.70 6.04 4.39
C ILE A 27 23.17 5.85 4.00
N THR A 28 24.03 6.84 4.26
CA THR A 28 25.48 6.76 4.04
C THR A 28 26.19 5.83 5.01
N GLY A 29 25.61 5.56 6.18
CA GLY A 29 26.10 4.55 7.11
C GLY A 29 25.75 3.13 6.65
N TYR A 30 24.55 2.94 6.09
CA TYR A 30 24.11 1.63 5.59
C TYR A 30 24.71 1.26 4.23
N PHE A 31 24.85 2.26 3.35
CA PHE A 31 25.31 2.08 1.98
C PHE A 31 26.42 3.08 1.65
N PRO A 32 27.61 2.96 2.27
CA PRO A 32 28.66 3.96 2.17
C PRO A 32 29.19 4.14 0.75
N ASN A 33 29.27 3.08 -0.05
CA ASN A 33 29.76 3.16 -1.43
C ASN A 33 28.67 3.65 -2.39
N GLU A 34 27.43 3.23 -2.15
CA GLU A 34 26.28 3.52 -3.00
C GLU A 34 25.75 4.95 -2.76
N ALA A 35 25.80 5.45 -1.53
CA ALA A 35 25.28 6.78 -1.19
C ALA A 35 26.36 7.89 -1.23
N ALA A 36 27.66 7.55 -1.28
CA ALA A 36 28.74 8.55 -1.30
C ALA A 36 28.56 9.58 -2.42
N GLY A 37 28.38 10.84 -2.04
CA GLY A 37 28.26 11.98 -2.94
C GLY A 37 27.02 11.97 -3.84
N ARG A 38 26.03 11.09 -3.58
CA ARG A 38 24.83 10.96 -4.41
C ARG A 38 23.57 11.40 -3.67
N PRO A 39 22.68 12.18 -4.31
CA PRO A 39 21.37 12.48 -3.73
C PRO A 39 20.54 11.20 -3.65
N VAL A 40 20.04 10.87 -2.46
CA VAL A 40 19.12 9.76 -2.24
C VAL A 40 17.69 10.29 -2.27
N LYS A 41 16.82 9.60 -3.01
CA LYS A 41 15.41 9.93 -3.11
C LYS A 41 14.53 8.71 -2.87
N LEU A 42 13.39 8.93 -2.23
CA LEU A 42 12.31 7.93 -2.21
C LEU A 42 11.72 7.80 -3.61
N SER A 43 11.80 6.59 -4.17
CA SER A 43 11.32 6.33 -5.53
C SER A 43 9.90 5.78 -5.58
N GLY A 44 9.35 5.33 -4.45
CA GLY A 44 7.98 4.88 -4.35
C GLY A 44 7.66 4.17 -3.04
N PHE A 45 6.40 3.79 -2.89
CA PHE A 45 5.84 3.05 -1.78
C PHE A 45 5.10 1.82 -2.30
N ALA A 46 5.51 0.63 -1.88
CA ALA A 46 4.84 -0.62 -2.23
C ALA A 46 3.91 -1.04 -1.08
N TRP A 47 2.63 -1.24 -1.38
CA TRP A 47 1.61 -1.66 -0.44
C TRP A 47 1.07 -3.04 -0.81
N HIS A 48 1.19 -4.00 0.11
CA HIS A 48 0.59 -5.31 -0.03
C HIS A 48 0.02 -5.74 1.33
N GLN A 49 -1.26 -5.46 1.51
CA GLN A 49 -2.05 -5.78 2.69
C GLN A 49 -3.51 -5.84 2.23
N GLY A 50 -4.43 -6.26 3.09
CA GLY A 50 -5.88 -6.18 2.85
C GLY A 50 -6.60 -7.46 3.23
N TRP A 51 -5.85 -8.57 3.29
CA TRP A 51 -6.37 -9.87 3.71
C TRP A 51 -7.18 -9.73 5.01
N ASN A 52 -6.58 -9.30 6.11
CA ASN A 52 -7.29 -9.30 7.40
C ASN A 52 -8.52 -8.37 7.48
N ASP A 53 -8.56 -7.27 6.72
CA ASP A 53 -9.72 -6.38 6.68
C ASP A 53 -10.97 -7.06 6.11
N GLY A 54 -10.77 -8.08 5.27
CA GLY A 54 -11.85 -8.92 4.76
C GLY A 54 -12.46 -9.88 5.80
N CYS A 55 -11.90 -9.98 7.01
CA CYS A 55 -12.51 -10.77 8.09
C CYS A 55 -13.72 -10.07 8.73
N ASP A 56 -13.79 -8.75 8.66
CA ASP A 56 -14.80 -7.93 9.33
C ASP A 56 -15.51 -7.00 8.33
N LEU A 57 -16.84 -6.90 8.42
CA LEU A 57 -17.63 -6.12 7.46
C LEU A 57 -17.34 -4.61 7.53
N ASN A 58 -17.12 -4.07 8.73
CA ASN A 58 -16.84 -2.65 8.91
C ASN A 58 -15.42 -2.29 8.46
N MET A 59 -14.46 -3.18 8.65
CA MET A 59 -13.11 -3.02 8.09
C MET A 59 -13.15 -3.08 6.57
N THR A 60 -13.87 -4.05 5.99
CA THR A 60 -14.05 -4.19 4.54
C THR A 60 -14.69 -2.93 3.93
N SER A 61 -15.79 -2.45 4.50
CA SER A 61 -16.54 -1.31 3.95
C SER A 61 -15.80 0.02 4.03
N THR A 62 -14.81 0.15 4.91
CA THR A 62 -14.01 1.37 5.07
C THR A 62 -12.64 1.28 4.38
N TYR A 63 -12.31 0.16 3.74
CA TYR A 63 -10.97 -0.09 3.20
C TYR A 63 -10.56 0.90 2.10
N GLU A 64 -11.41 1.15 1.10
CA GLU A 64 -11.13 2.08 -0.01
C GLU A 64 -10.77 3.48 0.53
N TYR A 65 -11.61 4.01 1.42
CA TYR A 65 -11.40 5.30 2.07
C TYR A 65 -10.10 5.33 2.90
N ASN A 66 -9.85 4.28 3.69
CA ASN A 66 -8.66 4.20 4.52
C ASN A 66 -7.38 4.07 3.69
N LEU A 67 -7.40 3.34 2.58
CA LEU A 67 -6.25 3.19 1.69
C LEU A 67 -5.92 4.51 0.98
N ALA A 68 -6.93 5.24 0.49
CA ALA A 68 -6.71 6.56 -0.09
C ALA A 68 -6.09 7.54 0.93
N ASN A 69 -6.57 7.52 2.18
CA ASN A 69 -5.99 8.33 3.25
C ASN A 69 -4.57 7.92 3.62
N LEU A 70 -4.27 6.61 3.65
CA LEU A 70 -2.92 6.12 3.88
C LEU A 70 -1.94 6.72 2.86
N ILE A 71 -2.30 6.71 1.58
CA ILE A 71 -1.47 7.27 0.50
C ILE A 71 -1.20 8.76 0.73
N ARG A 72 -2.26 9.54 1.01
CA ARG A 72 -2.14 10.98 1.28
C ARG A 72 -1.27 11.26 2.51
N ASP A 73 -1.49 10.52 3.59
CA ASP A 73 -0.76 10.70 4.84
C ASP A 73 0.72 10.31 4.70
N VAL A 74 1.03 9.26 3.94
CA VAL A 74 2.42 8.89 3.63
C VAL A 74 3.12 9.99 2.84
N ARG A 75 2.49 10.51 1.78
CA ARG A 75 3.03 11.62 0.97
C ARG A 75 3.29 12.87 1.81
N LEU A 76 2.32 13.24 2.64
CA LEU A 76 2.44 14.37 3.55
C LEU A 76 3.59 14.18 4.54
N ASN A 77 3.62 13.05 5.24
CA ASN A 77 4.60 12.83 6.32
C ASN A 77 6.03 12.62 5.83
N LEU A 78 6.21 12.19 4.58
CA LEU A 78 7.52 12.04 3.95
C LEU A 78 7.92 13.25 3.09
N ASP A 79 7.04 14.25 2.95
CA ASP A 79 7.24 15.43 2.11
C ASP A 79 7.54 15.08 0.64
N VAL A 80 6.80 14.11 0.10
CA VAL A 80 6.92 13.68 -1.31
C VAL A 80 5.51 13.65 -1.92
N PRO A 81 4.98 14.79 -2.42
CA PRO A 81 3.58 14.93 -2.83
C PRO A 81 3.16 13.97 -3.95
N ASP A 82 4.07 13.64 -4.86
CA ASP A 82 3.83 12.74 -5.99
C ASP A 82 4.50 11.37 -5.82
N LEU A 83 4.73 10.93 -4.57
CA LEU A 83 5.37 9.64 -4.30
C LEU A 83 4.61 8.53 -5.05
N PRO A 84 5.29 7.79 -5.96
CA PRO A 84 4.66 6.68 -6.66
C PRO A 84 4.21 5.59 -5.68
N VAL A 85 3.00 5.07 -5.84
CA VAL A 85 2.47 3.98 -5.02
C VAL A 85 2.11 2.79 -5.91
N SER A 86 2.62 1.62 -5.56
CA SER A 86 2.24 0.35 -6.18
C SER A 86 1.48 -0.50 -5.18
N ILE A 87 0.25 -0.87 -5.50
CA ILE A 87 -0.61 -1.70 -4.65
C ILE A 87 -0.67 -3.11 -5.25
N GLY A 88 -0.18 -4.10 -4.51
CA GLY A 88 -0.47 -5.50 -4.83
C GLY A 88 -1.85 -5.86 -4.28
N ALA A 89 -2.81 -6.16 -5.16
CA ALA A 89 -4.14 -6.54 -4.72
C ALA A 89 -4.09 -7.80 -3.82
N SER A 90 -5.00 -7.93 -2.86
CA SER A 90 -5.11 -9.11 -1.97
C SER A 90 -5.81 -10.30 -2.63
N GLY A 91 -5.36 -10.68 -3.84
CA GLY A 91 -5.95 -11.71 -4.69
C GLY A 91 -5.71 -13.17 -4.26
N MET A 92 -5.32 -13.44 -3.01
CA MET A 92 -5.01 -14.80 -2.54
C MET A 92 -6.23 -15.73 -2.47
N ALA A 93 -7.45 -15.19 -2.61
CA ALA A 93 -8.68 -15.95 -2.75
C ALA A 93 -9.11 -16.11 -4.22
N GLY A 94 -8.26 -15.76 -5.18
CA GLY A 94 -8.59 -15.81 -6.60
C GLY A 94 -9.81 -14.94 -6.94
N ASN A 95 -10.76 -15.50 -7.68
CA ASN A 95 -12.01 -14.83 -8.07
C ASN A 95 -13.20 -15.20 -7.17
N GLU A 96 -12.96 -15.81 -6.00
CA GLU A 96 -14.02 -16.18 -5.08
C GLU A 96 -14.76 -14.94 -4.56
N PRO A 97 -16.10 -14.92 -4.61
CA PRO A 97 -16.89 -13.77 -4.17
C PRO A 97 -16.84 -13.58 -2.65
N GLY A 98 -17.25 -12.39 -2.20
CA GLY A 98 -17.37 -12.03 -0.78
C GLY A 98 -16.35 -10.97 -0.37
N ARG A 99 -16.18 -10.78 0.94
CA ARG A 99 -15.42 -9.65 1.49
C ARG A 99 -13.98 -9.55 0.98
N ARG A 100 -13.34 -10.67 0.61
CA ARG A 100 -11.98 -10.64 0.03
C ARG A 100 -11.98 -10.09 -1.39
N ALA A 101 -13.00 -10.40 -2.19
CA ALA A 101 -13.21 -9.75 -3.48
C ALA A 101 -13.53 -8.26 -3.31
N ASP A 102 -14.29 -7.87 -2.28
CA ASP A 102 -14.59 -6.46 -1.99
C ASP A 102 -13.32 -5.66 -1.64
N ILE A 103 -12.38 -6.25 -0.88
CA ILE A 103 -11.06 -5.64 -0.64
C ILE A 103 -10.28 -5.46 -1.94
N VAL A 104 -10.26 -6.46 -2.82
CA VAL A 104 -9.60 -6.34 -4.13
C VAL A 104 -10.25 -5.23 -4.95
N ALA A 105 -11.59 -5.15 -4.97
CA ALA A 105 -12.31 -4.09 -5.66
C ALA A 105 -11.96 -2.69 -5.10
N ALA A 106 -11.88 -2.54 -3.77
CA ALA A 106 -11.44 -1.31 -3.13
C ALA A 106 -10.00 -0.93 -3.51
N GLN A 107 -9.08 -1.90 -3.63
CA GLN A 107 -7.70 -1.65 -4.07
C GLN A 107 -7.62 -1.21 -5.53
N MET A 108 -8.41 -1.83 -6.41
CA MET A 108 -8.50 -1.41 -7.81
C MET A 108 -9.10 0.00 -7.92
N ALA A 109 -10.14 0.29 -7.13
CA ALA A 109 -10.83 1.58 -7.11
C ALA A 109 -9.91 2.74 -6.74
N VAL A 110 -8.98 2.57 -5.80
CA VAL A 110 -8.02 3.62 -5.41
C VAL A 110 -7.11 4.06 -6.57
N SER A 111 -6.84 3.19 -7.54
CA SER A 111 -6.09 3.53 -8.76
C SER A 111 -6.96 3.95 -9.94
N ASP A 112 -8.28 4.00 -9.78
CA ASP A 112 -9.22 4.37 -10.84
C ASP A 112 -9.18 5.89 -11.08
N PRO A 113 -8.87 6.35 -12.31
CA PRO A 113 -8.70 7.77 -12.62
C PRO A 113 -9.99 8.59 -12.53
N THR A 114 -11.15 7.94 -12.59
CA THR A 114 -12.46 8.61 -12.47
C THR A 114 -12.86 8.80 -11.01
N LYS A 115 -12.49 7.86 -10.13
CA LYS A 115 -12.75 7.96 -8.70
C LYS A 115 -11.71 8.82 -7.96
N TYR A 116 -10.44 8.68 -8.33
CA TYR A 116 -9.31 9.35 -7.69
C TYR A 116 -8.42 10.05 -8.73
N PRO A 117 -8.89 11.15 -9.34
CA PRO A 117 -8.13 11.89 -10.35
C PRO A 117 -6.78 12.42 -9.83
N GLU A 118 -6.66 12.65 -8.52
CA GLU A 118 -5.40 13.08 -7.88
C GLU A 118 -4.31 11.99 -7.84
N PHE A 119 -4.68 10.73 -8.11
CA PHE A 119 -3.76 9.60 -8.10
C PHE A 119 -3.29 9.17 -9.49
N VAL A 120 -3.79 9.83 -10.54
CA VAL A 120 -3.41 9.56 -11.93
C VAL A 120 -1.90 9.74 -12.12
N GLY A 121 -1.26 8.75 -12.73
CA GLY A 121 0.18 8.74 -13.02
C GLY A 121 1.08 8.47 -11.82
N THR A 122 0.53 8.37 -10.60
CA THR A 122 1.32 8.19 -9.38
C THR A 122 0.84 7.03 -8.50
N VAL A 123 -0.33 6.45 -8.73
CA VAL A 123 -0.78 5.23 -8.04
C VAL A 123 -1.20 4.19 -9.07
N ALA A 124 -0.76 2.95 -8.88
CA ALA A 124 -1.17 1.82 -9.70
C ALA A 124 -1.47 0.60 -8.83
N THR A 125 -2.52 -0.14 -9.19
CA THR A 125 -2.84 -1.43 -8.56
C THR A 125 -2.53 -2.56 -9.52
N VAL A 126 -1.80 -3.56 -9.04
CA VAL A 126 -1.48 -4.80 -9.76
C VAL A 126 -2.47 -5.87 -9.32
N ASP A 127 -3.23 -6.39 -10.26
CA ASP A 127 -4.11 -7.53 -10.01
C ASP A 127 -3.28 -8.80 -9.80
N THR A 128 -3.33 -9.34 -8.60
CA THR A 128 -2.58 -10.54 -8.23
C THR A 128 -3.41 -11.82 -8.27
N ARG A 129 -4.73 -11.73 -8.54
CA ARG A 129 -5.63 -12.90 -8.60
C ARG A 129 -5.14 -13.99 -9.57
N PRO A 130 -4.54 -13.67 -10.74
CA PRO A 130 -3.98 -14.70 -11.63
C PRO A 130 -2.82 -15.53 -11.04
N PHE A 131 -2.20 -15.07 -9.94
CA PHE A 131 -1.16 -15.82 -9.23
C PHE A 131 -1.72 -16.76 -8.16
N CYS A 132 -3.02 -16.73 -7.89
CA CYS A 132 -3.66 -17.70 -6.99
C CYS A 132 -3.49 -19.11 -7.54
N ARG A 133 -2.99 -20.03 -6.71
CA ARG A 133 -2.77 -21.43 -7.07
C ARG A 133 -3.66 -22.32 -6.23
N ASP A 134 -4.14 -23.41 -6.83
CA ASP A 134 -4.71 -24.51 -6.09
C ASP A 134 -3.65 -25.03 -5.09
N PRO A 135 -3.98 -25.23 -3.80
CA PRO A 135 -3.05 -25.82 -2.84
C PRO A 135 -2.69 -27.28 -3.18
N SER A 136 -3.42 -27.92 -4.08
CA SER A 136 -3.12 -29.26 -4.58
C SER A 136 -1.75 -29.28 -5.27
N PRO A 137 -0.87 -30.26 -4.95
CA PRO A 137 0.40 -30.40 -5.65
C PRO A 137 0.15 -30.62 -7.15
N PRO A 138 1.04 -30.12 -8.03
CA PRO A 138 0.90 -30.38 -9.47
C PRO A 138 0.83 -31.89 -9.71
N THR A 139 -0.18 -32.35 -10.46
CA THR A 139 -0.22 -33.74 -10.91
C THR A 139 0.99 -34.00 -11.82
N PRO A 140 1.76 -35.08 -11.58
CA PRO A 140 2.92 -35.43 -12.39
C PRO A 140 2.57 -35.76 -13.83
#